data_AF-A0A9E7THY7-F1
#
_entry.id   AF-A0A9E7THY7-F1
#
_cell.length_a   1.000
_cell.length_b   1.000
_cell.length_c   1.000
_cell.angle_alpha   90.00
_cell.angle_beta   90.00
_cell.angle_gamma   90.00
#
_symmetry.space_group_name_H-M   'P 1'
#
loop_
_entity.id
_entity.type
_entity.pdbx_description
1 polymer ?
#
loop_
_entity_poly.entity_id
_entity_poly.type
_entity_poly.pdbx_seq_one_letter_code
_entity_poly.pdbx_strand_id
1 'polypeptide(L)'
;MTKLGMRKSGNRLLTGIILTLGIIFLAGIASAATATFEVPEIPYEMDGADAAALPALPCEFTGSVFIGDIPAPSGTIIRAFIGEEEAGRFVVNQAGIYGGEGLFDDRLIVGGDGSATDQEIVFKIWSNDVSETLVYQPGDSRTFDLTVEGIDGDFNTNAFVDIGDVSKVSYMVADKIEPEISADFNGNGEVDIGDASKIAYFFVRKIEFL
;
A
#
# COMPACT_ATOMS: atom_id res chain seq x y z
N MET A 1 -19.16 -18.00 61.32
CA MET A 1 -19.18 -19.28 60.58
C MET A 1 -19.38 -18.88 59.12
N THR A 2 -18.53 -19.15 58.11
CA THR A 2 -17.45 -20.12 57.89
C THR A 2 -16.48 -19.56 56.84
N LYS A 3 -15.24 -20.04 56.89
CA LYS A 3 -14.01 -19.62 56.20
C LYS A 3 -13.97 -20.10 54.73
N LEU A 4 -13.54 -19.25 53.79
CA LEU A 4 -13.24 -19.62 52.39
C LEU A 4 -11.72 -19.81 52.22
N GLY A 5 -11.31 -20.91 51.61
CA GLY A 5 -9.91 -21.28 51.40
C GLY A 5 -9.56 -21.55 49.94
N MET A 6 -8.39 -21.02 49.56
CA MET A 6 -7.38 -21.50 48.60
C MET A 6 -7.68 -21.61 47.09
N ARG A 7 -6.81 -20.97 46.30
CA ARG A 7 -5.76 -21.63 45.49
C ARG A 7 -4.62 -20.64 45.17
N LYS A 8 -3.36 -21.10 45.30
CA LYS A 8 -2.12 -20.41 44.90
C LYS A 8 -1.38 -21.34 43.95
N SER A 9 -0.98 -20.85 42.77
CA SER A 9 -0.07 -21.56 41.87
C SER A 9 1.37 -21.13 42.14
N GLY A 10 2.31 -22.06 41.98
CA GLY A 10 3.75 -21.81 42.05
C GLY A 10 4.47 -22.73 41.07
N ASN A 11 5.05 -22.14 40.03
CA ASN A 11 5.95 -22.80 39.08
C ASN A 11 7.36 -22.94 39.68
N ARG A 12 8.13 -23.90 39.15
CA ARG A 12 9.62 -24.02 39.01
C ARG A 12 10.02 -25.50 39.05
N LEU A 13 11.03 -26.05 38.38
CA LEU A 13 11.98 -25.74 37.29
C LEU A 13 12.81 -27.04 37.12
N LEU A 14 13.43 -27.25 35.96
CA LEU A 14 14.63 -28.10 35.68
C LEU A 14 14.50 -29.64 35.67
N THR A 15 14.76 -30.23 34.48
CA THR A 15 15.31 -31.59 34.35
C THR A 15 16.32 -31.61 33.19
N GLY A 16 17.51 -32.17 33.43
CA GLY A 16 18.52 -32.46 32.41
C GLY A 16 19.15 -33.85 32.62
N ILE A 17 20.05 -34.22 31.69
CA ILE A 17 21.08 -35.31 31.76
C ILE A 17 20.54 -36.73 31.40
N ILE A 18 21.16 -37.66 30.66
CA ILE A 18 22.19 -37.78 29.59
C ILE A 18 22.48 -39.32 29.40
N LEU A 19 22.89 -39.76 28.20
CA LEU A 19 23.67 -40.97 27.80
C LEU A 19 23.04 -42.40 27.74
N THR A 20 23.24 -43.11 26.61
CA THR A 20 24.15 -44.29 26.46
C THR A 20 24.27 -44.82 25.02
N LEU A 21 25.44 -45.41 24.69
CA LEU A 21 25.96 -45.93 23.41
C LEU A 21 25.82 -47.48 23.27
N GLY A 22 25.90 -48.03 22.03
CA GLY A 22 26.31 -49.43 21.74
C GLY A 22 25.66 -50.10 20.51
N ILE A 23 26.25 -50.10 19.29
CA ILE A 23 27.16 -51.07 18.60
C ILE A 23 26.49 -52.14 17.65
N ILE A 24 26.61 -51.90 16.33
CA ILE A 24 27.08 -52.70 15.14
C ILE A 24 26.68 -54.20 14.92
N PHE A 25 26.13 -54.60 13.74
CA PHE A 25 26.80 -55.35 12.60
C PHE A 25 25.85 -55.87 11.47
N LEU A 26 26.48 -56.05 10.28
CA LEU A 26 26.17 -56.96 9.12
C LEU A 26 25.34 -56.37 7.96
N ALA A 27 25.66 -56.46 6.65
CA ALA A 27 26.72 -57.00 5.77
C ALA A 27 26.64 -56.15 4.45
N GLY A 28 27.70 -55.81 3.71
CA GLY A 28 28.53 -56.71 2.90
C GLY A 28 27.91 -56.98 1.52
N ILE A 29 28.27 -56.23 0.47
CA ILE A 29 28.53 -56.73 -0.90
C ILE A 29 29.50 -55.80 -1.63
N ALA A 30 30.53 -56.41 -2.24
CA ALA A 30 31.54 -55.75 -3.06
C ALA A 30 30.96 -55.36 -4.42
N SER A 31 31.35 -54.20 -4.95
CA SER A 31 31.21 -53.88 -6.37
C SER A 31 32.55 -53.39 -6.90
N ALA A 32 32.96 -53.94 -8.03
CA ALA A 32 34.26 -53.74 -8.64
C ALA A 32 34.44 -52.28 -9.11
N ALA A 33 35.58 -51.68 -8.75
CA ALA A 33 35.98 -50.39 -9.25
C ALA A 33 36.22 -50.45 -10.76
N THR A 34 35.36 -49.81 -11.53
CA THR A 34 35.67 -49.42 -12.91
C THR A 34 36.17 -47.98 -12.84
N ALA A 35 37.45 -47.76 -13.10
CA ALA A 35 38.00 -46.41 -13.20
C ALA A 35 37.51 -45.80 -14.52
N THR A 36 36.47 -44.97 -14.45
CA THR A 36 36.08 -44.08 -15.54
C THR A 36 36.95 -42.84 -15.48
N PHE A 37 37.66 -42.55 -16.57
CA PHE A 37 38.39 -41.29 -16.75
C PHE A 37 37.35 -40.18 -16.95
N GLU A 38 37.09 -39.41 -15.89
CA GLU A 38 36.22 -38.23 -15.96
C GLU A 38 36.95 -37.14 -16.78
N VAL A 39 36.38 -36.81 -17.94
CA VAL A 39 36.71 -35.54 -18.60
C VAL A 39 36.14 -34.45 -17.70
N PRO A 40 36.94 -33.48 -17.20
CA PRO A 40 36.40 -32.42 -16.35
C PRO A 40 35.36 -31.65 -17.16
N GLU A 41 34.10 -31.68 -16.69
CA GLU A 41 33.06 -30.80 -17.20
C GLU A 41 33.55 -29.37 -16.99
N ILE A 42 33.80 -28.65 -18.09
CA ILE A 42 33.99 -27.21 -18.00
C ILE A 42 32.61 -26.66 -17.66
N PRO A 43 32.41 -26.04 -16.48
CA PRO A 43 31.12 -25.46 -16.15
C PRO A 43 30.90 -24.30 -17.11
N TYR A 44 30.02 -24.48 -18.08
CA TYR A 44 29.39 -23.35 -18.74
C TYR A 44 28.36 -22.79 -17.75
N GLU A 45 28.85 -22.17 -16.67
CA GLU A 45 28.08 -21.17 -15.95
C GLU A 45 27.97 -19.96 -16.89
N MET A 46 27.06 -20.05 -17.86
CA MET A 46 26.35 -18.84 -18.26
C MET A 46 25.48 -18.49 -17.06
N ASP A 47 26.06 -17.69 -16.17
CA ASP A 47 25.34 -16.87 -15.20
C ASP A 47 24.09 -16.32 -15.90
N GLY A 48 22.95 -16.87 -15.52
CA GLY A 48 21.66 -16.55 -16.11
C GLY A 48 21.40 -15.10 -15.80
N ALA A 49 21.74 -14.22 -16.75
CA ALA A 49 21.32 -12.83 -16.71
C ALA A 49 19.82 -12.84 -16.44
N ASP A 50 19.45 -12.37 -15.25
CA ASP A 50 18.08 -12.21 -14.83
C ASP A 50 17.38 -11.44 -15.96
N ALA A 51 16.54 -12.15 -16.71
CA ALA A 51 15.96 -11.62 -17.93
C ALA A 51 14.99 -10.53 -17.50
N ALA A 52 15.46 -9.27 -17.51
CA ALA A 52 14.62 -8.12 -17.22
C ALA A 52 13.36 -8.24 -18.08
N ALA A 53 12.23 -8.51 -17.44
CA ALA A 53 10.95 -8.69 -18.11
C ALA A 53 10.67 -7.42 -18.92
N LEU A 54 10.37 -7.57 -20.21
CA LEU A 54 10.01 -6.42 -21.02
C LEU A 54 8.73 -5.80 -20.43
N PRO A 55 8.69 -4.47 -20.25
CA PRO A 55 7.49 -3.81 -19.75
C PRO A 55 6.33 -4.03 -20.74
N ALA A 56 5.12 -4.22 -20.21
CA ALA A 56 3.92 -4.33 -21.03
C ALA A 56 3.53 -2.94 -21.57
N LEU A 57 2.69 -2.92 -22.61
CA LEU A 57 2.16 -1.65 -23.12
C LEU A 57 1.31 -0.97 -22.05
N PRO A 58 1.51 0.33 -21.78
CA PRO A 58 0.76 1.03 -20.76
C PRO A 58 -0.71 1.22 -21.17
N CYS A 59 -1.57 1.43 -20.18
CA CYS A 59 -2.94 1.90 -20.38
C CYS A 59 -3.01 3.43 -20.32
N GLU A 60 -4.02 4.01 -20.98
CA GLU A 60 -4.27 5.45 -21.00
C GLU A 60 -5.70 5.74 -20.51
N PHE A 61 -5.81 6.56 -19.46
CA PHE A 61 -7.10 6.95 -18.91
C PHE A 61 -7.31 8.46 -18.92
N THR A 62 -8.55 8.84 -19.19
CA THR A 62 -9.06 10.22 -19.14
C THR A 62 -10.42 10.22 -18.47
N GLY A 63 -10.89 11.36 -17.98
CA GLY A 63 -12.25 11.47 -17.48
C GLY A 63 -12.46 12.63 -16.54
N SER A 64 -13.56 12.56 -15.82
CA SER A 64 -13.89 13.50 -14.76
C SER A 64 -13.38 13.01 -13.40
N VAL A 65 -13.15 13.95 -12.48
CA VAL A 65 -12.66 13.64 -11.14
C VAL A 65 -13.36 14.49 -10.08
N PHE A 66 -13.96 13.84 -9.09
CA PHE A 66 -14.78 14.47 -8.05
C PHE A 66 -14.41 14.01 -6.64
N ILE A 67 -14.57 14.92 -5.68
CA ILE A 67 -14.46 14.68 -4.25
C ILE A 67 -15.81 15.07 -3.64
N GLY A 68 -16.62 14.07 -3.31
CA GLY A 68 -18.05 14.25 -3.09
C GLY A 68 -18.71 14.87 -4.32
N ASP A 69 -19.45 15.95 -4.11
CA ASP A 69 -20.08 16.73 -5.20
C ASP A 69 -19.17 17.86 -5.75
N ILE A 70 -17.93 17.97 -5.28
CA ILE A 70 -17.01 19.05 -5.63
C ILE A 70 -16.09 18.58 -6.77
N PRO A 71 -16.04 19.28 -7.92
CA PRO A 71 -15.06 19.00 -8.96
C PRO A 71 -13.65 19.11 -8.38
N ALA A 72 -12.84 18.06 -8.50
CA ALA A 72 -11.55 18.04 -7.83
C ALA A 72 -10.67 19.20 -8.36
N PRO A 73 -10.09 20.02 -7.47
CA PRO A 73 -9.42 21.26 -7.85
C PRO A 73 -8.11 21.01 -8.59
N SER A 74 -7.62 22.03 -9.30
CA SER A 74 -6.28 21.97 -9.90
C SER A 74 -5.21 21.78 -8.82
N GLY A 75 -4.23 20.92 -9.10
CA GLY A 75 -3.23 20.46 -8.14
C GLY A 75 -3.57 19.13 -7.46
N THR A 76 -4.81 18.62 -7.63
CA THR A 76 -5.18 17.29 -7.13
C THR A 76 -4.29 16.21 -7.75
N ILE A 77 -3.78 15.31 -6.91
CA ILE A 77 -2.94 14.19 -7.33
C ILE A 77 -3.79 12.92 -7.43
N ILE A 78 -3.78 12.32 -8.61
CA ILE A 78 -4.36 10.99 -8.88
C ILE A 78 -3.20 10.01 -9.02
N ARG A 79 -3.28 8.88 -8.31
CA ARG A 79 -2.31 7.78 -8.40
C ARG A 79 -3.03 6.49 -8.77
N ALA A 80 -2.39 5.66 -9.56
CA ALA A 80 -2.84 4.32 -9.91
C ALA A 80 -1.83 3.31 -9.39
N PHE A 81 -2.32 2.24 -8.78
CA PHE A 81 -1.52 1.16 -8.22
C PHE A 81 -1.89 -0.17 -8.85
N ILE A 82 -0.89 -1.00 -9.10
CA ILE A 82 -1.08 -2.42 -9.44
C ILE A 82 -0.36 -3.20 -8.34
N GLY A 83 -1.12 -3.92 -7.52
CA GLY A 83 -0.60 -4.44 -6.26
C GLY A 83 -0.14 -3.31 -5.33
N GLU A 84 1.12 -3.33 -4.91
CA GLU A 84 1.73 -2.32 -4.02
C GLU A 84 2.55 -1.26 -4.79
N GLU A 85 2.71 -1.39 -6.10
CA GLU A 85 3.53 -0.50 -6.92
C GLU A 85 2.72 0.65 -7.51
N GLU A 86 3.21 1.89 -7.40
CA GLU A 86 2.63 3.04 -8.09
C GLU A 86 2.90 2.92 -9.60
N ALA A 87 1.89 2.48 -10.33
CA ALA A 87 1.91 2.21 -11.75
C ALA A 87 1.64 3.47 -12.61
N GLY A 88 1.09 4.53 -12.02
CA GLY A 88 0.77 5.76 -12.73
C GLY A 88 0.45 6.94 -11.81
N ARG A 89 0.68 8.15 -12.32
CA ARG A 89 0.43 9.41 -11.60
C ARG A 89 -0.04 10.50 -12.56
N PHE A 90 -1.02 11.28 -12.13
CA PHE A 90 -1.51 12.45 -12.85
C PHE A 90 -1.77 13.61 -11.89
N VAL A 91 -1.47 14.83 -12.34
CA VAL A 91 -1.79 16.07 -11.60
C VAL A 91 -2.88 16.81 -12.36
N VAL A 92 -4.00 17.06 -11.69
CA VAL A 92 -5.16 17.76 -12.26
C VAL A 92 -4.79 19.20 -12.60
N ASN A 93 -4.84 19.55 -13.88
CA ASN A 93 -4.52 20.91 -14.35
C ASN A 93 -5.76 21.81 -14.47
N GLN A 94 -6.95 21.22 -14.54
CA GLN A 94 -8.22 21.91 -14.61
C GLN A 94 -9.22 21.23 -13.67
N ALA A 95 -9.95 22.03 -12.89
CA ALA A 95 -10.88 21.47 -11.92
C ALA A 95 -11.88 20.51 -12.57
N GLY A 96 -12.06 19.33 -11.98
CA GLY A 96 -13.02 18.31 -12.38
C GLY A 96 -12.61 17.43 -13.57
N ILE A 97 -11.45 17.66 -14.20
CA ILE A 97 -11.03 16.92 -15.40
C ILE A 97 -9.61 16.42 -15.23
N TYR A 98 -9.41 15.13 -15.53
CA TYR A 98 -8.09 14.54 -15.63
C TYR A 98 -7.86 13.94 -17.02
N GLY A 99 -6.69 14.23 -17.56
CA GLY A 99 -6.34 14.01 -18.95
C GLY A 99 -7.18 14.82 -19.95
N GLY A 100 -6.92 14.63 -21.25
CA GLY A 100 -7.70 15.25 -22.32
C GLY A 100 -7.84 14.36 -23.55
N GLU A 101 -8.83 14.66 -24.38
CA GLU A 101 -9.15 13.86 -25.58
C GLU A 101 -8.31 14.23 -26.81
N GLY A 102 -7.58 15.35 -26.76
CA GLY A 102 -6.68 15.78 -27.81
C GLY A 102 -5.50 14.82 -28.03
N LEU A 103 -4.91 14.88 -29.23
CA LEU A 103 -3.77 14.04 -29.62
C LEU A 103 -2.50 14.32 -28.81
N PHE A 104 -2.40 15.50 -28.21
CA PHE A 104 -1.24 15.96 -27.44
C PHE A 104 -1.63 16.31 -26.00
N ASP A 105 -2.85 15.98 -25.59
CA ASP A 105 -3.29 16.20 -24.22
C ASP A 105 -2.64 15.14 -23.34
N ASP A 106 -2.24 15.54 -22.13
CA ASP A 106 -1.77 14.60 -21.13
C ASP A 106 -2.88 13.61 -20.78
N ARG A 107 -2.51 12.41 -20.34
CA ARG A 107 -3.42 11.35 -19.88
C ARG A 107 -2.83 10.67 -18.66
N LEU A 108 -3.66 10.02 -17.86
CA LEU A 108 -3.15 9.14 -16.82
C LEU A 108 -2.60 7.89 -17.49
N ILE A 109 -1.27 7.77 -17.52
CA ILE A 109 -0.56 6.60 -18.04
C ILE A 109 -0.35 5.62 -16.89
N VAL A 110 -0.81 4.38 -17.06
CA VAL A 110 -0.63 3.30 -16.08
C VAL A 110 0.20 2.22 -16.74
N GLY A 111 1.39 1.95 -16.22
CA GLY A 111 2.31 0.96 -16.76
C GLY A 111 2.52 -0.21 -15.79
N GLY A 112 2.75 -1.39 -16.34
CA GLY A 112 3.11 -2.59 -15.59
C GLY A 112 4.02 -3.51 -16.40
N ASP A 113 4.57 -4.53 -15.75
CA ASP A 113 5.33 -5.58 -16.42
C ASP A 113 4.40 -6.66 -17.00
N GLY A 114 4.98 -7.74 -17.56
CA GLY A 114 4.18 -8.85 -18.07
C GLY A 114 3.33 -9.56 -17.02
N SER A 115 3.72 -9.50 -15.74
CA SER A 115 3.00 -10.11 -14.62
C SER A 115 1.78 -9.29 -14.19
N ALA A 116 1.75 -7.98 -14.49
CA ALA A 116 0.65 -7.07 -14.19
C ALA A 116 -0.63 -7.35 -15.00
N THR A 117 -0.54 -8.10 -16.11
CA THR A 117 -1.71 -8.43 -16.95
C THR A 117 -2.80 -9.11 -16.13
N ASP A 118 -4.04 -8.68 -16.32
CA ASP A 118 -5.23 -9.17 -15.60
C ASP A 118 -5.25 -8.85 -14.09
N GLN A 119 -4.30 -8.05 -13.57
CA GLN A 119 -4.35 -7.54 -12.20
C GLN A 119 -5.25 -6.31 -12.08
N GLU A 120 -5.71 -6.05 -10.86
CA GLU A 120 -6.53 -4.88 -10.54
C GLU A 120 -5.68 -3.60 -10.50
N ILE A 121 -6.24 -2.52 -11.03
CA ILE A 121 -5.75 -1.16 -10.91
C ILE A 121 -6.58 -0.47 -9.81
N VAL A 122 -5.91 -0.10 -8.73
CA VAL A 122 -6.50 0.68 -7.63
C VAL A 122 -6.14 2.14 -7.84
N PHE A 123 -7.15 3.00 -7.93
CA PHE A 123 -6.95 4.44 -8.06
C PHE A 123 -7.06 5.12 -6.70
N LYS A 124 -6.22 6.14 -6.46
CA LYS A 124 -6.27 6.98 -5.27
C LYS A 124 -6.33 8.45 -5.66
N ILE A 125 -7.22 9.20 -5.01
CA ILE A 125 -7.26 10.67 -5.05
C ILE A 125 -6.67 11.17 -3.74
N TRP A 126 -5.53 11.84 -3.82
CA TRP A 126 -4.64 12.01 -2.67
C TRP A 126 -4.38 10.63 -2.04
N SER A 127 -4.72 10.44 -0.77
CA SER A 127 -4.54 9.17 -0.05
C SER A 127 -5.79 8.29 -0.01
N ASN A 128 -6.91 8.74 -0.57
CA ASN A 128 -8.20 8.07 -0.45
C ASN A 128 -8.41 7.15 -1.65
N ASP A 129 -8.83 5.92 -1.38
CA ASP A 129 -9.11 4.93 -2.42
C ASP A 129 -10.41 5.26 -3.15
N VAL A 130 -10.37 5.18 -4.48
CA VAL A 130 -11.55 5.21 -5.34
C VAL A 130 -12.22 3.83 -5.25
N SER A 131 -13.54 3.81 -5.05
CA SER A 131 -14.30 2.57 -4.86
C SER A 131 -14.37 1.70 -6.12
N GLU A 132 -14.33 2.32 -7.28
CA GLU A 132 -14.31 1.65 -8.59
C GLU A 132 -12.88 1.38 -9.05
N THR A 133 -12.66 0.16 -9.53
CA THR A 133 -11.36 -0.31 -10.02
C THR A 133 -11.47 -0.79 -11.46
N LEU A 134 -10.33 -0.89 -12.13
CA LEU A 134 -10.21 -1.46 -13.47
C LEU A 134 -9.27 -2.66 -13.45
N VAL A 135 -9.32 -3.48 -14.51
CA VAL A 135 -8.33 -4.54 -14.73
C VAL A 135 -7.29 -4.05 -15.72
N TYR A 136 -6.02 -4.26 -15.43
CA TYR A 136 -4.91 -3.90 -16.31
C TYR A 136 -4.90 -4.79 -17.56
N GLN A 137 -5.16 -4.17 -18.69
CA GLN A 137 -5.14 -4.76 -20.03
C GLN A 137 -4.16 -3.97 -20.88
N PRO A 138 -2.98 -4.53 -21.23
CA PRO A 138 -1.95 -3.77 -21.93
C PRO A 138 -2.46 -3.04 -23.18
N GLY A 139 -2.23 -1.73 -23.25
CA GLY A 139 -2.67 -0.87 -24.36
C GLY A 139 -4.15 -0.45 -24.32
N ASP A 140 -4.88 -0.73 -23.23
CA ASP A 140 -6.25 -0.23 -23.05
C ASP A 140 -6.25 1.31 -22.98
N SER A 141 -7.21 1.92 -23.66
CA SER A 141 -7.36 3.38 -23.71
C SER A 141 -8.83 3.73 -23.67
N ARG A 142 -9.29 4.37 -22.58
CA ARG A 142 -10.70 4.72 -22.41
C ARG A 142 -10.93 5.82 -21.38
N THR A 143 -12.15 6.32 -21.39
CA THR A 143 -12.66 7.21 -20.36
C THR A 143 -13.09 6.42 -19.12
N PHE A 144 -12.71 6.91 -17.94
CA PHE A 144 -13.09 6.36 -16.64
C PHE A 144 -13.29 7.52 -15.66
N ASP A 145 -14.44 7.62 -15.00
CA ASP A 145 -14.69 8.73 -14.06
C ASP A 145 -14.24 8.33 -12.66
N LEU A 146 -13.55 9.25 -11.96
CA LEU A 146 -12.99 9.00 -10.63
C LEU A 146 -13.77 9.79 -9.58
N THR A 147 -14.25 9.11 -8.56
CA THR A 147 -14.95 9.76 -7.44
C THR A 147 -14.51 9.15 -6.11
N VAL A 148 -14.25 10.01 -5.13
CA VAL A 148 -14.16 9.65 -3.71
C VAL A 148 -15.25 10.38 -2.93
N GLU A 149 -15.75 9.82 -1.84
CA GLU A 149 -16.81 10.46 -1.05
C GLU A 149 -16.32 11.73 -0.35
N GLY A 150 -15.04 11.76 0.04
CA GLY A 150 -14.40 12.87 0.73
C GLY A 150 -12.90 12.63 0.83
N ILE A 151 -12.20 13.58 1.46
CA ILE A 151 -10.77 13.45 1.77
C ILE A 151 -10.61 13.38 3.28
N ASP A 152 -9.93 12.33 3.75
CA ASP A 152 -9.51 12.24 5.14
C ASP A 152 -8.68 13.47 5.54
N GLY A 153 -9.18 14.22 6.53
CA GLY A 153 -8.54 15.42 7.05
C GLY A 153 -8.99 16.74 6.40
N ASP A 154 -9.84 16.70 5.37
CA ASP A 154 -10.51 17.90 4.81
C ASP A 154 -11.76 18.22 5.64
N PHE A 155 -11.55 18.89 6.77
CA PHE A 155 -12.64 19.24 7.68
C PHE A 155 -13.47 20.40 7.16
N ASN A 156 -12.91 21.25 6.31
CA ASN A 156 -13.63 22.41 5.79
C ASN A 156 -14.28 22.18 4.41
N THR A 157 -14.17 20.97 3.86
CA THR A 157 -14.78 20.49 2.61
C THR A 157 -14.37 21.32 1.38
N ASN A 158 -13.11 21.75 1.33
CA ASN A 158 -12.58 22.52 0.20
C ASN A 158 -11.78 21.68 -0.81
N ALA A 159 -11.82 20.35 -0.66
CA ALA A 159 -11.09 19.36 -1.48
C ALA A 159 -9.56 19.41 -1.32
N PHE A 160 -9.04 20.05 -0.27
CA PHE A 160 -7.64 20.06 0.11
C PHE A 160 -7.49 19.77 1.60
N VAL A 161 -6.34 19.21 1.97
CA VAL A 161 -5.92 19.14 3.38
C VAL A 161 -4.83 20.18 3.59
N ASP A 162 -5.17 21.25 4.29
CA ASP A 162 -4.28 22.39 4.51
C ASP A 162 -4.40 22.99 5.92
N ILE A 163 -3.81 24.17 6.12
CA ILE A 163 -3.82 24.85 7.42
C ILE A 163 -5.23 25.32 7.84
N GLY A 164 -6.15 25.46 6.88
CA GLY A 164 -7.56 25.73 7.12
C GLY A 164 -8.23 24.60 7.91
N ASP A 165 -7.89 23.35 7.62
CA ASP A 165 -8.39 22.17 8.36
C ASP A 165 -7.85 22.13 9.78
N VAL A 166 -6.55 22.37 9.95
CA VAL A 166 -5.91 22.53 11.26
C VAL A 166 -6.58 23.65 12.05
N SER A 167 -6.93 24.75 11.38
CA SER A 167 -7.59 25.89 12.00
C SER A 167 -9.01 25.54 12.44
N LYS A 168 -9.76 24.76 11.66
CA LYS A 168 -11.10 24.29 12.02
C LYS A 168 -11.06 23.40 13.26
N VAL A 169 -10.13 22.44 13.32
CA VAL A 169 -9.94 21.59 14.52
C VAL A 169 -9.52 22.43 15.72
N SER A 170 -8.58 23.37 15.54
CA SER A 170 -8.17 24.29 16.61
C SER A 170 -9.35 25.15 17.14
N TYR A 171 -10.31 25.50 16.28
CA TYR A 171 -11.51 26.23 16.64
C TYR A 171 -12.49 25.38 17.47
N MET A 172 -12.59 24.07 17.18
CA MET A 172 -13.32 23.09 18.01
C MET A 172 -12.68 22.97 19.40
N VAL A 173 -11.36 22.77 19.45
CA VAL A 173 -10.60 22.62 20.69
C VAL A 173 -10.67 23.88 21.57
N ALA A 174 -10.83 25.06 20.96
CA ALA A 174 -10.99 26.33 21.67
C ALA A 174 -12.43 26.63 22.11
N ASP A 175 -13.33 25.64 22.08
CA ASP A 175 -14.76 25.73 22.39
C ASP A 175 -15.49 26.82 21.60
N LYS A 176 -15.06 27.07 20.35
CA LYS A 176 -15.70 28.09 19.50
C LYS A 176 -16.80 27.50 18.63
N ILE A 177 -16.72 26.21 18.34
CA ILE A 177 -17.73 25.41 17.65
C ILE A 177 -17.82 24.04 18.33
N GLU A 178 -18.95 23.36 18.15
CA GLU A 178 -19.15 22.01 18.69
C GLU A 178 -18.20 21.03 17.99
N PRO A 179 -17.45 20.21 18.75
CA PRO A 179 -16.57 19.21 18.17
C PRO A 179 -17.35 18.13 17.43
N GLU A 180 -16.89 17.80 16.22
CA GLU A 180 -17.41 16.69 15.44
C GLU A 180 -16.50 15.48 15.66
N ILE A 181 -17.05 14.30 15.98
CA ILE A 181 -16.21 13.11 16.24
C ILE A 181 -15.39 12.68 15.01
N SER A 182 -15.81 13.06 13.80
CA SER A 182 -15.02 12.89 12.59
C SER A 182 -13.68 13.65 12.64
N ALA A 183 -13.55 14.67 13.48
CA ALA A 183 -12.32 15.43 13.70
C ALA A 183 -11.31 14.75 14.63
N ASP A 184 -11.64 13.59 15.22
CA ASP A 184 -10.68 12.70 15.89
C ASP A 184 -9.82 11.99 14.83
N PHE A 185 -8.89 12.75 14.26
CA PHE A 185 -7.98 12.29 13.22
C PHE A 185 -6.91 11.33 13.76
N ASN A 186 -6.65 11.40 15.07
CA ASN A 186 -5.66 10.54 15.72
C ASN A 186 -6.24 9.22 16.25
N GLY A 187 -7.56 9.10 16.35
CA GLY A 187 -8.31 7.90 16.73
C GLY A 187 -8.28 7.61 18.24
N ASN A 188 -8.11 8.63 19.08
CA ASN A 188 -8.05 8.47 20.55
C ASN A 188 -9.42 8.60 21.23
N GLY A 189 -10.49 8.87 20.48
CA GLY A 189 -11.86 9.03 20.93
C GLY A 189 -12.23 10.45 21.38
N GLU A 190 -11.33 11.42 21.26
CA GLU A 190 -11.53 12.81 21.64
C GLU A 190 -11.06 13.75 20.52
N VAL A 191 -11.64 14.95 20.43
CA VAL A 191 -11.15 15.99 19.51
C VAL A 191 -10.29 16.95 20.32
N ASP A 192 -8.97 16.88 20.12
CA ASP A 192 -7.99 17.61 20.91
C ASP A 192 -6.84 18.22 20.05
N ILE A 193 -5.84 18.79 20.71
CA ILE A 193 -4.70 19.42 20.04
C ILE A 193 -3.83 18.40 19.27
N GLY A 194 -3.89 17.12 19.63
CA GLY A 194 -3.26 16.00 18.95
C GLY A 194 -3.79 15.81 17.54
N ASP A 195 -5.08 16.00 17.31
CA ASP A 195 -5.69 15.94 15.97
C ASP A 195 -5.16 17.05 15.06
N ALA A 196 -5.23 18.29 15.55
CA ALA A 196 -4.68 19.46 14.85
C ALA A 196 -3.18 19.27 14.56
N SER A 197 -2.43 18.72 15.51
CA SER A 197 -1.00 18.43 15.34
C SER A 197 -0.75 17.35 14.28
N LYS A 198 -1.58 16.30 14.21
CA LYS A 198 -1.44 15.22 13.23
C LYS A 198 -1.76 15.69 11.81
N ILE A 199 -2.78 16.54 11.63
CA ILE A 199 -3.10 17.17 10.35
C ILE A 199 -1.98 18.14 9.93
N ALA A 200 -1.50 18.98 10.86
CA ALA A 200 -0.38 19.87 10.59
C ALA A 200 0.89 19.08 10.22
N TYR A 201 1.09 17.92 10.84
CA TYR A 201 2.19 17.03 10.48
C TYR A 201 2.04 16.42 9.08
N PHE A 202 0.82 16.03 8.71
CA PHE A 202 0.47 15.57 7.37
C PHE A 202 0.74 16.64 6.30
N PHE A 203 0.42 17.90 6.60
CA PHE A 203 0.71 19.03 5.71
C PHE A 203 2.23 19.35 5.62
N VAL A 204 2.95 19.35 6.75
CA VAL A 204 4.36 19.80 6.82
C VAL A 204 5.36 18.73 6.38
N ARG A 205 5.11 17.44 6.66
CA ARG A 205 5.92 16.35 6.11
C ARG A 205 5.26 15.84 4.84
N LYS A 206 6.03 15.85 3.74
CA LYS A 206 5.80 15.07 2.53
C LYS A 206 5.73 13.55 2.84
N ILE A 207 4.68 13.07 3.49
CA ILE A 207 4.39 11.65 3.65
C ILE A 207 3.13 11.38 2.85
N GLU A 208 3.32 10.80 1.67
CA GLU A 208 2.23 10.08 1.04
C GLU A 208 1.92 8.87 1.94
N PHE A 209 0.65 8.57 2.22
CA PHE A 209 0.28 7.37 3.00
C PHE A 209 0.95 6.15 2.36
N LEU A 210 1.79 5.45 3.12
CA LEU A 210 2.16 4.07 2.88
C LEU A 210 1.06 3.18 3.47
#